data_AF-A0AAX2UGP4-F1
#
_entry.id   AF-A0AAX2UGP4-F1
#
_cell.length_a   1.000
_cell.length_b   1.000
_cell.length_c   1.000
_cell.angle_alpha   90.00
_cell.angle_beta   90.00
_cell.angle_gamma   90.00
#
_symmetry.space_group_name_H-M   'P 1'
#
loop_
_entity.id
_entity.type
_entity.pdbx_description
1 polymer ?
#
loop_
_entity_poly.entity_id
_entity_poly.type
_entity_poly.pdbx_seq_one_letter_code
_entity_poly.pdbx_strand_id
1 'polypeptide(L)'
;MKKRRIDLLRRKNSKIILVDTLEAEMIADLAFKANDIFLKLKKSAGVTIDYDSIDETLKLWNLIMVKTSQSLEKIANKLDMEYIEPSSITILKKSEEN
;
A
#
# COMPACT_ATOMS: atom_id res chain seq x y z
N MET A 1 13.67 18.16 17.04
CA MET A 1 13.56 17.10 16.01
C MET A 1 14.18 15.74 16.40
N LYS A 2 15.39 15.65 16.99
CA LYS A 2 16.06 14.37 17.32
C LYS A 2 15.27 13.43 18.26
N LYS A 3 14.62 13.94 19.32
CA LYS A 3 13.81 13.12 20.26
C LYS A 3 12.66 12.38 19.56
N ARG A 4 11.89 13.06 18.70
CA ARG A 4 10.75 12.48 17.97
C ARG A 4 11.15 11.31 17.06
N ARG A 5 12.30 11.38 16.38
CA ARG A 5 12.81 10.26 15.56
C ARG A 5 13.21 9.06 16.41
N ILE A 6 13.89 9.29 17.54
CA ILE A 6 14.29 8.23 18.48
C ILE A 6 13.06 7.58 19.12
N ASP A 7 12.04 8.37 19.47
CA ASP A 7 10.80 7.86 20.05
C ASP A 7 9.95 7.07 19.05
N LEU A 8 10.03 7.38 17.76
CA LEU A 8 9.41 6.58 16.70
C LEU A 8 10.10 5.21 16.56
N LEU A 9 11.43 5.17 16.61
CA LEU A 9 12.22 3.92 16.57
C LEU A 9 12.04 3.03 17.80
N ARG A 10 11.51 3.57 18.90
CA ARG A 10 11.21 2.83 20.14
C ARG A 10 9.85 2.13 20.11
N ARG A 11 9.01 2.38 19.09
CA ARG A 11 7.72 1.69 18.96
C ARG A 11 7.96 0.27 18.45
N LYS A 12 7.31 -0.73 19.05
CA LYS A 12 7.51 -2.16 18.73
C LYS A 12 7.38 -2.50 17.23
N ASN A 13 6.60 -1.72 16.48
CA ASN A 13 6.31 -1.97 15.06
C ASN A 13 6.89 -0.92 14.11
N SER A 14 7.79 -0.05 14.56
CA SER A 14 8.43 0.93 13.67
C SER A 14 9.36 0.25 12.69
N LYS A 15 9.26 0.63 11.41
CA LYS A 15 10.15 0.17 10.34
C LYS A 15 10.91 1.37 9.77
N ILE A 16 12.17 1.15 9.42
CA ILE A 16 12.94 2.10 8.62
C ILE A 16 12.72 1.72 7.15
N ILE A 17 12.33 2.70 6.34
CA ILE A 17 12.18 2.54 4.89
C ILE A 17 13.27 3.40 4.25
N LEU A 18 14.08 2.78 3.39
CA LEU A 18 15.08 3.48 2.59
C LEU A 18 14.50 3.68 1.19
N VAL A 19 14.52 4.92 0.71
CA VAL A 19 14.03 5.32 -0.61
C VAL A 19 15.09 6.19 -1.27
N ASP A 20 15.63 5.74 -2.39
CA ASP A 20 16.76 6.40 -3.08
C ASP A 20 16.33 7.10 -4.38
N THR A 21 15.05 7.00 -4.76
CA THR A 21 14.49 7.66 -5.94
C THR A 21 13.19 8.39 -5.59
N LEU A 22 12.86 9.41 -6.38
CA LEU A 22 11.63 10.19 -6.21
C LEU A 22 10.38 9.32 -6.35
N GLU A 23 10.39 8.35 -7.28
CA GLU A 23 9.29 7.42 -7.50
C GLU A 23 9.05 6.55 -6.25
N ALA A 24 10.11 6.06 -5.63
CA ALA A 24 10.03 5.29 -4.39
C ALA A 24 9.54 6.15 -3.22
N GLU A 25 9.99 7.40 -3.12
CA GLU A 25 9.53 8.37 -2.11
C GLU A 25 8.03 8.67 -2.27
N MET A 26 7.56 8.90 -3.50
CA MET A 26 6.14 9.12 -3.80
C MET A 26 5.28 7.90 -3.39
N ILE A 27 5.73 6.68 -3.70
CA ILE A 27 5.04 5.46 -3.29
C ILE A 27 4.98 5.34 -1.76
N ALA A 28 6.07 5.63 -1.07
CA ALA A 28 6.13 5.59 0.39
C ALA A 28 5.16 6.61 1.02
N ASP A 29 5.14 7.85 0.54
CA ASP A 29 4.22 8.89 1.01
C ASP A 29 2.76 8.52 0.80
N LEU A 30 2.43 7.96 -0.37
CA LEU A 30 1.09 7.45 -0.65
C LEU A 30 0.72 6.29 0.27
N ALA A 31 1.64 5.37 0.55
CA ALA A 31 1.40 4.25 1.47
C ALA A 31 1.10 4.74 2.89
N PHE A 32 1.83 5.76 3.38
CA PHE A 32 1.55 6.36 4.69
C PHE A 32 0.18 7.06 4.74
N LYS A 33 -0.15 7.84 3.71
CA LYS A 33 -1.48 8.48 3.61
C LYS A 33 -2.61 7.46 3.50
N ALA A 34 -2.41 6.40 2.71
CA ALA A 34 -3.38 5.32 2.55
C ALA A 34 -3.66 4.65 3.91
N ASN A 35 -2.63 4.36 4.70
CA ASN A 35 -2.80 3.80 6.04
C ASN A 35 -3.75 4.65 6.91
N ASP A 36 -3.52 5.96 6.97
CA ASP A 36 -4.36 6.86 7.77
C ASP A 36 -5.80 6.93 7.27
N ILE A 37 -6.00 6.95 5.95
CA ILE A 37 -7.32 6.98 5.32
C ILE A 37 -8.08 5.67 5.58
N PHE A 38 -7.46 4.51 5.35
CA PHE A 38 -8.11 3.21 5.56
C PHE A 38 -8.39 2.93 7.04
N LEU A 39 -7.56 3.42 7.96
CA LEU A 39 -7.86 3.37 9.40
C LEU A 39 -9.11 4.18 9.75
N LYS A 40 -9.32 5.34 9.10
CA LYS A 40 -10.55 6.13 9.27
C LYS A 40 -11.74 5.46 8.59
N LEU A 41 -11.59 4.98 7.37
CA LEU A 41 -12.64 4.29 6.60
C LEU A 41 -13.23 3.13 7.42
N LYS A 42 -12.38 2.29 8.01
CA LYS A 42 -12.82 1.18 8.88
C LYS A 42 -13.61 1.62 10.11
N LYS A 43 -13.31 2.79 10.68
CA LYS A 43 -14.04 3.35 11.83
C LYS A 43 -15.38 3.98 11.43
N SER A 44 -15.50 4.42 10.18
CA SER A 44 -16.71 5.02 9.62
C SER A 44 -17.68 4.01 9.00
N ALA A 45 -17.24 2.77 8.78
CA ALA A 45 -18.02 1.68 8.20
C ALA A 45 -19.26 1.36 9.03
N GLY A 46 -20.43 1.37 8.39
CA GLY A 46 -21.71 1.11 9.04
C GLY A 46 -22.18 2.20 10.01
N VAL A 47 -21.45 3.31 10.14
CA VAL A 47 -21.82 4.46 10.96
C VAL A 47 -22.20 5.64 10.09
N THR A 48 -21.30 6.05 9.19
CA THR A 48 -21.49 7.22 8.32
C THR A 48 -21.34 6.89 6.84
N ILE A 49 -20.79 5.72 6.52
CA ILE A 49 -20.60 5.25 5.15
C ILE A 49 -21.17 3.83 5.09
N ASP A 50 -22.00 3.58 4.09
CA ASP A 50 -22.58 2.28 3.84
C ASP A 50 -21.51 1.25 3.44
N TYR A 51 -21.73 -0.02 3.79
CA TYR A 51 -20.77 -1.07 3.53
C TYR A 51 -20.53 -1.32 2.03
N ASP A 52 -21.56 -1.21 1.19
CA ASP A 52 -21.42 -1.43 -0.26
C ASP A 52 -20.47 -0.40 -0.89
N SER A 53 -20.57 0.86 -0.44
CA SER A 53 -19.69 1.95 -0.88
C SER A 53 -18.24 1.75 -0.44
N ILE A 54 -18.03 1.15 0.73
CA ILE A 54 -16.69 0.81 1.23
C ILE A 54 -16.09 -0.33 0.41
N ASP A 55 -16.87 -1.36 0.12
CA ASP A 55 -16.42 -2.49 -0.68
C ASP A 55 -16.05 -2.07 -2.10
N GLU A 56 -16.84 -1.19 -2.72
CA GLU A 56 -16.51 -0.61 -4.02
C GLU A 56 -15.19 0.18 -3.97
N THR A 57 -15.00 1.01 -2.92
CA THR A 57 -13.76 1.76 -2.70
C THR A 57 -12.55 0.83 -2.54
N LEU A 58 -12.71 -0.28 -1.79
CA LEU A 58 -11.66 -1.26 -1.58
C LEU A 58 -11.30 -2.00 -2.87
N LYS A 59 -12.31 -2.40 -3.68
CA LYS A 59 -12.09 -3.03 -4.99
C LYS A 59 -11.30 -2.13 -5.94
N LEU A 60 -11.64 -0.84 -6.01
CA LEU A 60 -10.89 0.12 -6.82
C LEU A 60 -9.44 0.25 -6.35
N TRP A 61 -9.23 0.31 -5.04
CA TRP A 61 -7.87 0.38 -4.48
C TRP A 61 -7.07 -0.89 -4.75
N ASN A 62 -7.69 -2.06 -4.61
CA ASN A 62 -7.09 -3.35 -4.94
C ASN A 62 -6.62 -3.39 -6.40
N LEU A 63 -7.47 -2.93 -7.32
CA LEU A 63 -7.12 -2.84 -8.74
C LEU A 63 -5.92 -1.91 -8.98
N ILE A 64 -5.87 -0.74 -8.32
CA ILE A 64 -4.73 0.18 -8.41
C ILE A 64 -3.44 -0.54 -8.01
N MET A 65 -3.44 -1.25 -6.87
CA MET A 65 -2.26 -1.96 -6.38
C MET A 65 -1.79 -3.05 -7.35
N VAL A 66 -2.72 -3.82 -7.93
CA VAL A 66 -2.41 -4.83 -8.95
C VAL A 66 -1.81 -4.18 -10.20
N LYS A 67 -2.38 -3.07 -10.69
CA LYS A 67 -1.89 -2.36 -11.89
C LYS A 67 -0.52 -1.71 -11.66
N THR A 68 -0.26 -1.22 -10.44
CA THR A 68 1.07 -0.73 -10.06
C THR A 68 2.09 -1.88 -10.08
N SER A 69 1.77 -3.04 -9.50
CA SER A 69 2.63 -4.25 -9.55
C SER A 69 2.96 -4.64 -11.01
N GLN A 70 1.94 -4.74 -11.86
CA GLN A 70 2.10 -5.07 -13.30
C GLN A 70 2.95 -4.03 -14.05
N SER A 71 2.89 -2.76 -13.64
CA SER A 71 3.70 -1.71 -14.27
C SER A 71 5.17 -1.83 -13.88
N LEU A 72 5.46 -2.13 -12.61
CA LEU A 72 6.81 -2.40 -12.14
C LEU A 72 7.40 -3.64 -12.80
N GLU A 73 6.63 -4.72 -12.93
CA GLU A 73 7.03 -5.94 -13.65
C GLU A 73 7.43 -5.64 -15.10
N LYS A 74 6.63 -4.85 -15.82
CA LYS A 74 6.95 -4.45 -17.20
C LYS A 74 8.24 -3.62 -17.29
N ILE A 75 8.52 -2.77 -16.30
CA ILE A 75 9.76 -2.01 -16.24
C ILE A 75 10.94 -2.94 -15.97
N ALA A 76 10.81 -3.85 -14.99
CA ALA A 76 11.84 -4.84 -14.66
C ALA A 76 12.19 -5.71 -15.87
N ASN A 77 11.18 -6.22 -16.59
CA ASN A 77 11.39 -7.03 -17.80
C ASN A 77 12.13 -6.26 -18.91
N LYS A 78 11.89 -4.95 -19.07
CA LYS A 78 12.63 -4.11 -20.03
C LYS A 78 14.09 -3.88 -19.64
N LEU A 79 14.42 -4.05 -18.36
CA LEU A 79 15.75 -3.91 -17.80
C LEU A 79 16.44 -5.26 -17.61
N ASP A 80 15.84 -6.35 -18.11
CA ASP A 80 16.30 -7.73 -17.90
C ASP A 80 16.48 -8.09 -16.42
N MET A 81 15.62 -7.54 -15.56
CA MET A 81 15.60 -7.79 -14.12
C MET A 81 14.51 -8.79 -13.75
N GLU A 82 14.83 -9.71 -12.83
CA GLU A 82 13.83 -10.60 -12.24
C GLU A 82 12.84 -9.80 -11.36
N TYR A 83 11.54 -9.99 -11.62
CA TYR A 83 10.47 -9.42 -10.79
C TYR A 83 9.77 -10.52 -9.99
N ILE A 84 9.87 -10.44 -8.67
CA ILE A 84 9.13 -11.30 -7.74
C ILE A 84 7.96 -10.50 -7.21
N GLU A 85 6.73 -10.87 -7.59
CA GLU A 85 5.53 -10.19 -7.13
C GLU A 85 5.40 -10.25 -5.60
N PRO A 86 5.13 -9.13 -4.92
CA PRO A 86 4.91 -9.14 -3.48
C PRO A 86 3.74 -10.05 -3.10
N SER A 87 3.94 -10.88 -2.07
CA SER A 87 2.95 -11.87 -1.61
C SER A 87 1.58 -11.27 -1.29
N SER A 88 1.54 -10.03 -0.79
CA SER A 88 0.28 -9.31 -0.54
C SER A 88 -0.54 -9.07 -1.81
N ILE A 89 0.12 -8.85 -2.96
CA ILE A 89 -0.55 -8.69 -4.26
C ILE A 89 -1.03 -10.06 -4.77
N THR A 90 -0.22 -11.10 -4.61
CA THR A 90 -0.61 -12.46 -5.00
C THR A 90 -1.82 -12.96 -4.22
N ILE A 91 -1.88 -12.72 -2.91
CA ILE A 91 -3.04 -13.07 -2.07
C ILE A 91 -4.27 -12.30 -2.53
N LEU A 92 -4.11 -11.00 -2.81
CA LEU A 92 -5.19 -10.14 -3.25
C LEU A 92 -5.82 -10.63 -4.58
N LYS A 93 -5.01 -11.01 -5.57
CA LYS A 93 -5.55 -11.53 -6.84
C LYS A 93 -6.37 -12.81 -6.63
N LYS A 94 -5.87 -13.72 -5.79
CA LYS A 94 -6.57 -14.97 -5.47
C LYS A 94 -7.90 -14.73 -4.75
N SER A 95 -8.01 -13.68 -3.94
CA SER A 95 -9.28 -13.36 -3.26
C SER A 95 -10.33 -12.76 -4.20
N GLU A 96 -9.94 -12.20 -5.33
CA GLU A 96 -10.87 -11.64 -6.33
C GLU A 96 -11.29 -12.68 -7.41
N GLU A 97 -10.58 -13.80 -7.48
CA GLU A 97 -10.88 -14.93 -8.40
C GLU A 97 -11.86 -15.96 -7.79
N ASN A 98 -12.15 -15.86 -6.49
CA ASN A 98 -13.10 -16.71 -5.75
C ASN A 98 -14.37 -15.94 -5.41
#